data_AF-A0AAE1HA81-F1
#
_entry.id   AF-A0AAE1HA81-F1
#
_cell.length_a   1.000
_cell.length_b   1.000
_cell.length_c   1.000
_cell.angle_alpha   90.00
_cell.angle_beta   90.00
_cell.angle_gamma   90.00
#
_symmetry.space_group_name_H-M   'P 1'
#
loop_
_entity.id
_entity.type
_entity.pdbx_description
1 polymer ?
#
loop_
_entity_poly.entity_id
_entity_poly.type
_entity_poly.pdbx_seq_one_letter_code
_entity_poly.pdbx_strand_id
1 'polypeptide(L)'
;MATQIASGMKHLESLDITHRDLAARNCIVGRNFLVKVSDHAVFSNEYESQYYTSDTGSRLPIRWMAWESLLLVSGKLGNKFED
;
A
#
# COMPACT_ATOMS: atom_id res chain seq x y z
N MET A 1 6.73 -11.89 14.40
CA MET A 1 6.84 -10.97 13.24
C MET A 1 5.61 -10.07 13.12
N ALA A 2 4.40 -10.61 13.02
CA ALA A 2 3.16 -9.81 12.90
C ALA A 2 3.00 -8.72 13.99
N THR A 3 3.33 -9.01 15.26
CA THR A 3 3.26 -8.03 16.36
C THR A 3 4.15 -6.81 16.14
N GLN A 4 5.31 -6.98 15.49
CA GLN A 4 6.21 -5.85 15.20
C GLN A 4 5.61 -4.95 14.11
N ILE A 5 4.99 -5.55 13.08
CA ILE A 5 4.30 -4.82 12.02
C ILE A 5 3.11 -4.04 12.61
N ALA A 6 2.29 -4.70 13.43
CA ALA A 6 1.16 -4.06 14.11
C ALA A 6 1.61 -2.89 15.00
N SER A 7 2.72 -3.06 15.74
CA SER A 7 3.31 -1.99 16.54
C SER A 7 3.79 -0.82 15.68
N GLY A 8 4.40 -1.09 14.52
CA GLY A 8 4.81 -0.06 13.58
C GLY A 8 3.62 0.70 12.99
N MET A 9 2.56 0.00 12.60
CA MET A 9 1.34 0.61 12.08
C MET A 9 0.60 1.45 13.12
N LYS A 10 0.55 1.00 14.38
CA LYS A 10 0.02 1.80 15.50
C LYS A 10 0.82 3.09 15.70
N HIS A 11 2.13 3.06 15.49
CA HIS A 11 2.94 4.27 15.55
C HIS A 11 2.61 5.24 14.40
N LEU A 12 2.47 4.75 13.16
CA LEU A 12 2.04 5.59 12.04
C LEU A 12 0.66 6.20 12.25
N GLU A 13 -0.30 5.42 12.78
CA GLU A 13 -1.63 5.89 13.17
C GLU A 13 -1.55 7.02 14.20
N SER A 14 -0.67 6.90 15.21
CA SER A 14 -0.48 7.97 16.21
C SER A 14 0.06 9.29 15.64
N LEU A 15 0.59 9.26 14.41
CA LEU A 15 1.06 10.43 13.68
C LEU A 15 0.07 10.89 12.60
N ASP A 16 -1.12 10.28 12.53
CA ASP A 16 -2.12 10.49 11.47
C ASP A 16 -1.58 10.17 10.05
N ILE A 17 -0.64 9.22 9.97
CA ILE A 17 -0.02 8.80 8.72
C ILE A 17 -0.63 7.47 8.28
N THR A 18 -1.33 7.48 7.15
CA THR A 18 -1.80 6.25 6.50
C THR A 18 -0.72 5.72 5.54
N HIS A 19 -0.28 4.47 5.72
CA HIS A 19 0.73 3.86 4.85
C HIS A 19 0.25 3.64 3.40
N ARG A 20 -1.03 3.28 3.19
CA ARG A 20 -1.68 3.05 1.87
C ARG A 20 -1.17 1.86 1.04
N ASP A 21 -0.08 1.22 1.44
CA ASP A 21 0.50 0.06 0.74
C ASP A 21 1.14 -0.94 1.73
N LEU A 22 0.41 -1.35 2.76
CA LEU A 22 0.94 -2.32 3.72
C LEU A 22 0.91 -3.74 3.12
N ALA A 23 2.09 -4.30 2.87
CA ALA A 23 2.26 -5.66 2.37
C ALA A 23 3.62 -6.23 2.81
N ALA A 24 3.79 -7.55 2.69
CA ALA A 24 5.05 -8.21 3.04
C ALA A 24 6.26 -7.68 2.24
N ARG A 25 6.06 -7.30 0.96
CA ARG A 25 7.07 -6.65 0.11
C ARG A 25 7.60 -5.31 0.66
N ASN A 26 6.81 -4.69 1.54
CA ASN A 26 7.07 -3.40 2.19
C ASN A 26 7.53 -3.57 3.64
N CYS A 27 7.93 -4.79 4.03
CA CYS A 27 8.49 -5.09 5.34
C CYS A 27 9.95 -5.49 5.19
N ILE A 28 10.86 -4.72 5.78
CA ILE A 28 12.30 -5.00 5.78
C ILE A 28 12.64 -5.85 7.01
N VAL A 29 13.30 -6.98 6.81
CA VAL A 29 13.77 -7.84 7.89
C VAL A 29 15.27 -7.62 8.11
N GLY A 30 15.63 -7.13 9.30
CA GLY A 30 17.00 -6.92 9.73
C GLY A 30 17.55 -8.06 10.58
N ARG A 31 18.66 -7.79 11.28
CA ARG A 31 19.26 -8.72 12.24
C ARG A 31 18.26 -9.07 13.36
N ASN A 32 18.38 -10.28 13.90
CA ASN A 32 17.53 -10.81 14.97
C ASN A 32 16.02 -10.82 14.63
N PHE A 33 15.67 -10.97 13.35
CA PHE A 33 14.27 -10.95 12.88
C PHE A 33 13.51 -9.67 13.27
N LEU A 34 14.22 -8.55 13.37
CA LEU A 34 13.60 -7.24 13.56
C LEU A 34 12.95 -6.79 12.24
N VAL A 35 11.66 -6.47 12.29
CA VAL A 35 10.86 -6.04 11.12
C VAL A 35 10.62 -4.54 11.19
N LYS A 36 10.91 -3.84 10.09
CA LYS A 36 10.58 -2.42 9.90
C LYS A 36 9.62 -2.27 8.72
N VAL A 37 8.59 -1.46 8.91
CA VAL A 37 7.62 -1.11 7.87
C VAL A 37 8.21 0.00 6.99
N SER A 38 8.07 -0.12 5.67
CA SER A 38 8.65 0.77 4.64
C SER A 38 7.72 0.82 3.41
N ASP A 39 7.93 1.78 2.51
CA ASP A 39 7.20 1.97 1.25
C ASP A 39 8.05 1.70 -0.01
N HIS A 40 9.23 1.10 0.13
CA HIS A 40 10.21 0.98 -0.97
C HIS A 40 9.73 0.15 -2.17
N ALA A 41 8.76 -0.76 -1.99
CA ALA A 41 8.39 -1.72 -3.02
C ALA A 41 7.74 -1.07 -4.25
N VAL A 42 7.12 0.10 -4.06
CA VAL A 42 6.49 0.85 -5.16
C VAL A 42 7.51 1.33 -6.20
N PHE A 43 8.78 1.49 -5.81
CA PHE A 43 9.85 1.95 -6.69
C PHE A 43 10.65 0.80 -7.33
N SER A 44 10.38 -0.45 -6.96
CA SER A 44 11.05 -1.62 -7.51
C SER A 44 10.26 -2.23 -8.68
N ASN A 45 10.97 -2.52 -9.77
CA ASN A 45 10.39 -3.24 -10.92
C ASN A 45 10.14 -4.72 -10.60
N GLU A 46 10.80 -5.29 -9.59
CA GLU A 46 10.58 -6.68 -9.18
C GLU A 46 9.14 -6.94 -8.72
N TYR A 47 8.50 -5.93 -8.12
CA TYR A 47 7.15 -6.04 -7.60
C TYR A 47 6.08 -5.53 -8.57
N GLU A 48 6.42 -5.19 -9.82
CA GLU A 48 5.49 -4.60 -10.80
C GLU A 48 4.22 -5.44 -10.97
N SER A 49 4.36 -6.77 -11.05
CA SER A 49 3.23 -7.71 -11.18
C SER A 49 2.25 -7.72 -9.99
N GLN A 50 2.63 -7.12 -8.85
CA GLN A 50 1.77 -7.01 -7.67
C GLN A 50 0.92 -5.73 -7.66
N TYR A 51 1.14 -4.82 -8.61
CA TYR A 51 0.38 -3.58 -8.75
C TYR A 51 -0.47 -3.62 -10.02
N TYR A 52 -1.68 -3.09 -9.91
CA TYR A 52 -2.50 -2.75 -11.08
C TYR A 52 -2.19 -1.30 -11.48
N THR A 53 -1.92 -1.08 -12.77
CA THR A 53 -1.75 0.27 -13.32
C THR A 53 -3.10 0.76 -13.83
N SER A 54 -3.62 1.78 -13.17
CA SER A 54 -4.84 2.47 -13.60
C SER A 54 -4.62 3.28 -14.89
N ASP A 55 -5.71 3.64 -15.56
CA ASP A 55 -5.68 4.47 -16.77
C ASP A 55 -5.04 5.85 -16.55
N THR A 56 -4.99 6.33 -15.30
CA THR A 56 -4.29 7.56 -14.91
C THR A 56 -2.80 7.35 -14.62
N GLY A 57 -2.26 6.15 -14.90
CA GLY A 57 -0.86 5.78 -14.66
C GLY A 57 -0.53 5.53 -13.19
N SER A 58 -1.52 5.54 -12.29
CA SER A 58 -1.28 5.29 -10.87
C SER A 58 -1.18 3.79 -10.58
N ARG A 59 -0.15 3.38 -9.84
CA ARG A 59 0.06 1.98 -9.40
C ARG A 59 -0.70 1.70 -8.12
N LEU A 60 -1.63 0.75 -8.17
CA LEU A 60 -2.57 0.43 -7.10
C LEU A 60 -2.36 -1.02 -6.61
N PRO A 61 -2.12 -1.24 -5.30
CA PRO A 61 -1.96 -2.56 -4.73
C PRO A 61 -3.33 -3.23 -4.47
N ILE A 62 -4.12 -3.45 -5.51
CA ILE A 62 -5.56 -3.82 -5.42
C ILE A 62 -5.86 -5.04 -4.54
N ARG A 63 -4.94 -6.00 -4.40
CA ARG A 63 -5.13 -7.21 -3.57
C ARG A 63 -4.97 -6.95 -2.07
N TRP A 64 -4.42 -5.80 -1.68
CA TRP A 64 -4.20 -5.38 -0.29
C TRP A 64 -5.07 -4.18 0.11
N MET A 65 -5.82 -3.60 -0.83
CA MET A 65 -6.72 -2.49 -0.56
C MET A 65 -8.04 -2.99 0.02
N ALA A 66 -8.61 -2.20 0.94
CA ALA A 66 -9.99 -2.40 1.35
C ALA A 66 -10.96 -2.01 0.21
N TRP A 67 -12.16 -2.57 0.21
CA TRP A 67 -13.12 -2.41 -0.88
C TRP A 67 -13.59 -0.95 -1.01
N GLU A 68 -13.77 -0.25 0.09
CA GLU A 68 -14.12 1.18 0.12
C GLU A 68 -13.01 2.06 -0.46
N SER A 69 -11.75 1.66 -0.29
CA SER A 69 -10.60 2.36 -0.88
C SER A 69 -10.57 2.18 -2.40
N LEU A 70 -10.95 0.99 -2.89
CA LEU A 70 -11.08 0.74 -4.33
C LEU A 70 -12.20 1.60 -4.95
N LEU A 71 -13.38 1.63 -4.32
CA LEU A 71 -14.51 2.43 -4.78
C LEU A 71 -14.19 3.93 -4.81
N LEU A 72 -13.44 4.45 -3.83
CA LEU A 72 -13.05 5.86 -3.81
C LEU A 72 -12.12 6.22 -4.99
N VAL A 73 -11.23 5.30 -5.38
CA VAL A 73 -10.34 5.50 -6.53
C VAL A 73 -11.11 5.36 -7.84
N SER A 74 -12.02 4.40 -7.94
CA SER A 74 -12.91 4.23 -9.11
C SER A 74 -13.91 5.38 -9.26
N GLY A 75 -14.43 5.94 -8.17
CA GLY A 75 -15.35 7.08 -8.18
C GLY A 75 -14.70 8.36 -8.68
N LYS A 76 -13.39 8.55 -8.46
CA LYS A 76 -12.62 9.63 -9.09
C LYS A 76 -12.39 9.44 -10.60
N LEU A 77 -12.53 8.21 -11.11
CA LEU A 77 -12.50 7.88 -12.54
C LEU A 77 -13.90 7.93 -13.17
N GLY A 78 -14.96 7.73 -12.38
CA GLY A 78 -16.36 7.75 -12.82
C GLY A 78 -16.84 9.10 -13.36
N ASN A 79 -16.26 10.22 -12.91
CA ASN A 79 -16.58 11.57 -13.41
C ASN A 79 -15.97 11.88 -14.79
N LYS A 80 -15.41 10.89 -15.50
CA LYS A 80 -14.94 11.03 -16.89
C LYS A 80 -15.75 10.20 -17.90
N PHE A 81 -16.81 9.53 -17.45
CA PHE A 81 -17.72 8.77 -18.31
C PHE A 81 -19.08 9.46 -18.48
N GLU A 82 -19.23 10.70 -17.99
CA GLU A 82 -20.44 11.54 -18.15
C GLU A 82 -20.26 12.74 -19.10
N ASP A 83 -19.15 12.82 -19.85
CA ASP A 83 -18.95 13.80 -20.94
C ASP A 83 -18.67 13.11 -22.29
#